data_AF-A0A2N9WSH5-F1
#
_entry.id   AF-A0A2N9WSH5-F1
#
_cell.length_a   1.000
_cell.length_b   1.000
_cell.length_c   1.000
_cell.angle_alpha   90.00
_cell.angle_beta   90.00
_cell.angle_gamma   90.00
#
_symmetry.space_group_name_H-M   'P 1'
#
loop_
_entity.id
_entity.type
_entity.pdbx_description
1 polymer ?
#
loop_
_entity_poly.entity_id
_entity_poly.type
_entity_poly.pdbx_seq_one_letter_code
_entity_poly.pdbx_strand_id
1 'polypeptide(L)'
;MTDYKVEVDLAENVLRAYEYCMRDTIKKGHCRSIEWKYQATTHVKNNQQALYPTYQPEVYDMVKITMGNLFYKNREAFATLSSKYCKISPLYKRQSQHGVKRNQRRRYSSKDWNKAIEQSLWLFWQEMKQQPQFEKFFRYTT
;
A
#
# COMPACT_ATOMS: atom_id res chain seq x y z
N MET A 1 -19.65 -13.38 4.41
CA MET A 1 -19.17 -12.23 5.23
C MET A 1 -17.68 -12.33 5.58
N THR A 2 -17.06 -13.51 5.42
CA THR A 2 -15.62 -13.76 5.59
C THR A 2 -14.75 -13.02 4.56
N ASP A 3 -15.24 -12.85 3.34
CA ASP A 3 -14.43 -12.32 2.23
C ASP A 3 -14.13 -10.82 2.40
N TYR A 4 -15.07 -10.03 2.92
CA TYR A 4 -14.90 -8.59 3.06
C TYR A 4 -13.72 -8.22 3.98
N LYS A 5 -13.61 -8.88 5.13
CA LYS A 5 -12.54 -8.57 6.09
C LYS A 5 -11.18 -9.02 5.56
N VAL A 6 -11.12 -10.21 4.96
CA VAL A 6 -9.89 -10.72 4.32
C VAL A 6 -9.44 -9.79 3.19
N GLU A 7 -10.35 -9.31 2.36
CA GLU A 7 -10.06 -8.36 1.29
C GLU A 7 -9.53 -7.02 1.80
N VAL A 8 -10.11 -6.48 2.87
CA VAL A 8 -9.65 -5.25 3.51
C VAL A 8 -8.26 -5.43 4.15
N ASP A 9 -8.03 -6.55 4.82
CA ASP A 9 -6.73 -6.88 5.43
C ASP A 9 -5.64 -7.05 4.34
N LEU A 10 -5.96 -7.71 3.22
CA LEU A 10 -5.08 -7.83 2.06
C LEU A 10 -4.77 -6.48 1.41
N ALA A 11 -5.79 -5.64 1.22
CA ALA A 11 -5.63 -4.29 0.71
C ALA A 11 -4.71 -3.45 1.59
N GLU A 12 -4.87 -3.52 2.91
CA GLU A 12 -3.99 -2.84 3.85
C GLU A 12 -2.55 -3.36 3.76
N ASN A 13 -2.37 -4.68 3.70
CA ASN A 13 -1.04 -5.30 3.58
C ASN A 13 -0.31 -4.84 2.30
N VAL A 14 -1.00 -4.83 1.16
CA VAL A 14 -0.44 -4.37 -0.12
C VAL A 14 -0.05 -2.90 -0.07
N LEU A 15 -0.91 -2.03 0.49
CA LEU A 15 -0.61 -0.60 0.60
C LEU A 15 0.54 -0.31 1.57
N ARG A 16 0.63 -1.01 2.70
CA ARG A 16 1.76 -0.89 3.64
C ARG A 16 3.06 -1.37 3.00
N ALA A 17 3.04 -2.47 2.26
CA ALA A 17 4.21 -2.98 1.54
C ALA A 17 4.66 -1.99 0.45
N TYR A 18 3.72 -1.37 -0.27
CA TYR A 18 4.00 -0.31 -1.23
C TYR A 18 4.62 0.92 -0.56
N GLU A 19 4.05 1.40 0.54
CA GLU A 19 4.59 2.53 1.32
C GLU A 19 6.03 2.29 1.75
N TYR A 20 6.30 1.09 2.27
CA TYR A 20 7.62 0.68 2.72
C TYR A 20 8.64 0.66 1.57
N CYS A 21 8.28 0.04 0.44
CA CYS A 21 9.13 -0.01 -0.76
C CYS A 21 9.46 1.40 -1.30
N MET A 22 8.48 2.31 -1.27
CA MET A 22 8.68 3.71 -1.67
C MET A 22 9.51 4.52 -0.66
N ARG A 23 9.42 4.20 0.64
CA ARG A 23 10.26 4.82 1.67
C ARG A 23 11.73 4.47 1.51
N ASP A 24 12.01 3.21 1.21
CA ASP A 24 13.38 2.71 1.07
C ASP A 24 14.05 3.18 -0.22
N THR A 25 13.30 3.31 -1.32
CA THR A 25 13.82 3.90 -2.57
C THR A 25 14.28 5.34 -2.40
N ILE A 26 13.59 6.14 -1.56
CA ILE A 26 13.99 7.53 -1.28
C ILE A 26 15.22 7.60 -0.37
N LYS A 27 15.33 6.72 0.63
CA LYS A 27 16.53 6.65 1.48
C LYS A 27 17.77 6.17 0.71
N LYS A 28 17.56 5.28 -0.27
CA LYS A 28 18.61 4.71 -1.12
C LYS A 28 18.82 5.48 -2.42
N GLY A 29 18.72 6.81 -2.39
CA GLY A 29 19.06 7.68 -3.53
C GLY A 29 20.48 7.54 -4.08
N HIS A 30 21.25 6.52 -3.66
CA HIS A 30 22.66 6.34 -4.03
C HIS A 30 23.06 4.97 -4.61
N CYS A 31 22.24 3.91 -4.58
CA CYS A 31 22.66 2.60 -5.11
C CYS A 31 21.64 2.01 -6.10
N ARG A 32 21.92 2.20 -7.39
CA ARG A 32 21.20 1.65 -8.54
C ARG A 32 21.66 0.22 -8.83
N SER A 33 20.91 -0.78 -8.34
CA SER A 33 20.81 -2.09 -9.01
C SER A 33 19.64 -2.89 -8.44
N ILE A 34 18.72 -3.26 -9.33
CA ILE A 34 17.53 -4.07 -9.04
C ILE A 34 17.90 -5.51 -8.63
N GLU A 35 19.09 -5.96 -9.00
CA GLU A 35 19.64 -7.30 -8.75
C GLU A 35 19.75 -7.67 -7.26
N TRP A 36 19.86 -6.69 -6.37
CA TRP A 36 20.05 -6.95 -4.93
C TRP A 36 18.75 -7.35 -4.21
N LYS A 37 17.59 -7.18 -4.87
CA LYS A 37 16.28 -7.52 -4.31
C LYS A 37 15.91 -9.00 -4.46
N TYR A 38 16.59 -9.75 -5.32
CA TYR A 38 16.28 -11.16 -5.60
C TYR A 38 17.35 -12.09 -5.01
N GLN A 39 17.56 -12.04 -3.68
CA GLN A 39 18.26 -13.14 -3.02
C GLN A 39 17.27 -14.28 -2.77
N ALA A 40 17.63 -15.48 -3.25
CA ALA A 40 16.90 -16.71 -2.95
C ALA A 40 16.78 -16.89 -1.43
N THR A 41 15.61 -17.32 -0.97
CA THR A 41 15.30 -17.56 0.45
C THR A 41 16.31 -18.51 1.09
N THR A 42 17.31 -17.97 1.79
CA THR A 42 18.13 -18.75 2.70
C THR A 42 17.34 -19.02 3.98
N HIS A 43 17.04 -20.29 4.24
CA HIS A 43 16.47 -20.76 5.48
C HIS A 43 17.40 -20.44 6.67
N VAL A 44 17.20 -19.29 7.31
CA VAL A 44 17.87 -18.99 8.58
C VAL A 44 16.82 -18.84 9.67
N LYS A 45 16.91 -19.77 10.63
CA LYS A 45 16.18 -19.76 11.89
C LYS A 45 16.66 -18.57 12.73
N ASN A 46 15.70 -17.80 13.24
CA ASN A 46 15.82 -16.67 14.17
C ASN A 46 16.29 -15.31 13.62
N ASN A 47 15.58 -14.30 14.15
CA ASN A 47 15.83 -12.86 14.16
C ASN A 47 15.37 -12.04 12.94
N GLN A 48 14.37 -11.20 13.24
CA GLN A 48 13.94 -10.00 12.51
C GLN A 48 13.82 -10.22 11.01
N GLN A 49 12.60 -10.54 10.54
CA GLN A 49 12.28 -10.51 9.12
C GLN A 49 12.76 -9.18 8.54
N ALA A 50 13.88 -9.21 7.81
CA ALA A 50 14.16 -8.18 6.84
C ALA A 50 12.93 -8.16 5.94
N LEU A 51 12.13 -7.09 6.01
CA LEU A 51 10.98 -6.90 5.14
C LEU A 51 11.50 -6.69 3.71
N TYR A 52 11.82 -7.79 3.06
CA TYR A 52 11.99 -7.86 1.61
C TYR A 52 10.68 -7.42 0.94
N PRO A 53 10.73 -7.01 -0.35
CA PRO A 53 9.51 -6.70 -1.09
C PRO A 53 8.58 -7.92 -1.03
N THR A 54 7.49 -7.81 -0.27
CA THR A 54 6.52 -8.91 -0.08
C THR A 54 5.82 -9.26 -1.39
N TYR A 55 5.81 -8.33 -2.34
CA TYR A 55 5.17 -8.46 -3.64
C TYR A 55 6.15 -8.16 -4.77
N GLN A 56 5.89 -8.75 -5.93
CA GLN A 56 6.64 -8.47 -7.15
C GLN A 56 6.44 -7.01 -7.59
N PRO A 57 7.41 -6.41 -8.31
CA PRO A 57 7.33 -5.02 -8.79
C PRO A 57 6.02 -4.68 -9.52
N GLU A 58 5.50 -5.63 -10.30
CA GLU A 58 4.28 -5.53 -11.07
C GLU A 58 3.06 -5.25 -10.18
N VAL A 59 3.03 -5.84 -8.97
CA VAL A 59 1.97 -5.56 -8.00
C VAL A 59 2.02 -4.09 -7.57
N TYR A 60 3.22 -3.53 -7.38
CA TYR A 60 3.35 -2.10 -7.05
C TYR A 60 2.96 -1.18 -8.21
N ASP A 61 3.14 -1.62 -9.45
CA ASP A 61 2.64 -0.88 -10.61
C ASP A 61 1.11 -0.94 -10.70
N MET A 62 0.49 -2.08 -10.38
CA MET A 62 -0.97 -2.16 -10.22
C MET A 62 -1.47 -1.24 -9.11
N VAL A 63 -0.77 -1.14 -7.98
CA VAL A 63 -1.12 -0.20 -6.90
C VAL A 63 -1.08 1.24 -7.41
N LYS A 64 -0.05 1.64 -8.18
CA LYS A 64 0.04 2.99 -8.75
C LYS A 64 -1.12 3.29 -9.69
N ILE A 65 -1.41 2.38 -10.63
CA ILE A 65 -2.53 2.52 -11.58
C ILE A 65 -3.85 2.63 -10.81
N THR A 66 -4.06 1.76 -9.83
CA THR A 66 -5.28 1.75 -9.01
C THR A 66 -5.44 3.04 -8.21
N MET A 67 -4.38 3.54 -7.59
CA MET A 67 -4.41 4.83 -6.89
C MET A 67 -4.67 6.00 -7.84
N GLY A 68 -4.14 5.95 -9.07
CA GLY A 68 -4.47 6.89 -10.13
C GLY A 68 -5.96 6.85 -10.51
N ASN A 69 -6.51 5.66 -10.72
CA ASN A 69 -7.94 5.48 -11.02
C ASN A 69 -8.84 5.97 -9.89
N LEU A 70 -8.49 5.67 -8.64
CA LEU A 70 -9.19 6.19 -7.46
C LEU A 70 -9.14 7.70 -7.41
N PHE A 71 -8.01 8.34 -7.74
CA PHE A 71 -7.92 9.80 -7.77
C PHE A 71 -8.96 10.43 -8.71
N TYR A 72 -9.20 9.81 -9.87
CA TYR A 72 -10.19 10.29 -10.85
C TYR A 72 -11.64 9.89 -10.50
N LYS A 73 -11.87 8.65 -10.07
CA LYS A 73 -13.22 8.10 -9.81
C LYS A 73 -13.76 8.48 -8.43
N ASN A 74 -12.91 8.44 -7.40
CA ASN A 74 -13.30 8.68 -6.00
C ASN A 74 -12.17 9.37 -5.22
N ARG A 75 -12.14 10.70 -5.37
CA ARG A 75 -11.10 11.56 -4.79
C ARG A 75 -11.04 11.49 -3.26
N GLU A 76 -12.16 11.21 -2.59
CA GLU A 76 -12.24 11.09 -1.13
C GLU A 76 -11.57 9.81 -0.62
N ALA A 77 -11.86 8.67 -1.26
CA ALA A 77 -11.20 7.41 -0.95
C ALA A 77 -9.70 7.51 -1.20
N PHE A 78 -9.32 8.12 -2.34
CA PHE A 78 -7.92 8.42 -2.65
C PHE A 78 -7.25 9.29 -1.57
N ALA A 79 -7.89 10.38 -1.14
CA ALA A 79 -7.33 11.29 -0.15
C ALA A 79 -7.17 10.61 1.23
N THR A 80 -8.14 9.76 1.60
CA THR A 80 -8.13 8.99 2.84
C THR A 80 -6.96 8.01 2.87
N LEU A 81 -6.84 7.17 1.84
CA LEU A 81 -5.72 6.22 1.71
C LEU A 81 -4.38 6.93 1.59
N SER A 82 -4.29 7.97 0.77
CA SER A 82 -3.05 8.71 0.57
C SER A 82 -2.57 9.37 1.86
N SER A 83 -3.50 9.86 2.67
CA SER A 83 -3.16 10.43 3.96
C SER A 83 -2.67 9.40 4.98
N LYS A 84 -3.09 8.14 4.87
CA LYS A 84 -2.76 7.07 5.82
C LYS A 84 -1.53 6.27 5.38
N TYR A 85 -1.47 5.86 4.11
CA TYR A 85 -0.53 4.88 3.56
C TYR A 85 0.36 5.41 2.42
N CYS A 86 0.00 6.49 1.71
CA CYS A 86 0.78 6.95 0.55
C CYS A 86 1.58 8.23 0.81
N LYS A 87 2.10 8.39 2.04
CA LYS A 87 2.87 9.60 2.45
C LYS A 87 4.16 9.84 1.65
N ILE A 88 4.56 8.88 0.81
CA ILE A 88 5.92 8.79 0.25
C ILE A 88 5.92 8.47 -1.26
N SER A 89 4.76 8.42 -1.93
CA SER A 89 4.75 8.28 -3.40
C SER A 89 5.38 9.51 -4.06
N PRO A 90 6.30 9.36 -5.04
CA PRO A 90 6.87 10.49 -5.77
C PRO A 90 5.82 11.27 -6.59
N LEU A 91 4.65 10.66 -6.84
CA LEU A 91 3.57 11.25 -7.63
C LEU A 91 2.64 12.15 -6.81
N TYR A 92 2.69 12.10 -5.48
CA TYR A 92 1.73 12.82 -4.63
C TYR A 92 2.45 13.82 -3.73
N LYS A 93 2.02 15.09 -3.78
CA LYS A 93 2.58 16.17 -2.95
C LYS A 93 2.52 15.76 -1.47
N ARG A 94 3.70 15.71 -0.82
CA ARG A 94 3.79 15.48 0.62
C ARG A 94 3.01 16.55 1.36
N GLN A 95 2.06 16.15 2.20
CA GLN A 95 1.51 17.07 3.20
C GLN A 95 2.61 17.48 4.18
N SER A 96 2.64 18.75 4.56
CA SER A 96 3.57 19.27 5.57
C SER A 96 3.54 18.41 6.83
N GLN A 97 4.72 18.10 7.39
CA GLN A 97 4.85 17.29 8.61
C GLN A 97 4.01 17.85 9.78
N HIS A 98 3.85 19.17 9.86
CA HIS A 98 3.03 19.83 10.88
C HIS A 98 1.53 19.56 10.67
N GLY A 99 1.06 19.61 9.42
CA GLY A 99 -0.33 19.27 9.07
C GLY A 99 -0.65 17.79 9.34
N VAL A 100 0.32 16.91 9.08
CA VAL A 100 0.20 15.48 9.38
C VAL A 100 0.08 15.26 10.89
N LYS A 101 0.98 15.82 11.72
CA LYS A 101 0.97 15.63 13.18
C LYS A 101 -0.31 16.17 13.85
N ARG A 102 -0.81 17.33 13.41
CA ARG A 102 -2.04 17.94 13.94
C ARG A 102 -3.28 17.09 13.62
N ASN A 103 -3.39 16.60 12.39
CA ASN A 103 -4.52 15.77 11.97
C ASN A 103 -4.42 14.34 12.50
N GLN A 104 -3.21 13.83 12.78
CA GLN A 104 -3.00 12.48 13.28
C GLN A 104 -3.66 12.27 14.66
N ARG A 105 -3.59 13.24 15.58
CA ARG A 105 -4.25 13.14 16.90
C ARG A 105 -5.78 13.06 16.80
N ARG A 106 -6.41 13.83 15.91
CA ARG A 106 -7.88 13.80 15.69
C ARG A 106 -8.34 12.49 15.05
N ARG A 107 -7.50 11.89 14.19
CA ARG A 107 -7.82 10.69 13.42
C ARG A 107 -7.71 9.39 14.22
N TYR A 108 -6.75 9.28 15.14
CA TYR A 108 -6.53 8.06 15.93
C TYR A 108 -7.67 7.74 16.93
N SER A 109 -8.56 8.71 17.20
CA SER A 109 -9.62 8.60 18.21
C SER A 109 -11.04 8.50 17.62
N SER A 110 -11.21 8.52 16.29
CA SER A 110 -12.54 8.60 15.66
C SER A 110 -12.95 7.26 15.04
N LYS A 111 -14.08 6.72 15.48
CA LYS A 111 -14.74 5.55 14.88
C LYS A 111 -15.06 5.80 13.40
N ASP A 112 -15.49 7.02 13.07
CA ASP A 112 -15.82 7.41 11.70
C ASP A 112 -14.60 7.41 10.79
N TRP A 113 -13.44 7.80 11.32
CA TRP A 113 -12.18 7.76 10.58
C TRP A 113 -11.75 6.32 10.23
N ASN A 114 -11.86 5.39 11.18
CA ASN A 114 -11.56 3.98 10.92
C ASN A 114 -12.52 3.38 9.90
N LYS A 115 -13.82 3.69 10.00
CA LYS A 115 -14.83 3.27 9.02
C LYS A 115 -14.53 3.83 7.63
N ALA A 116 -14.13 5.10 7.54
CA ALA A 116 -13.73 5.72 6.27
C ALA A 116 -12.48 5.05 5.66
N ILE A 117 -11.50 4.66 6.50
CA ILE A 117 -10.34 3.89 6.04
C ILE A 117 -10.77 2.53 5.50
N GLU A 118 -11.55 1.75 6.25
CA GLU A 118 -12.02 0.43 5.83
C GLU A 118 -12.78 0.50 4.51
N GLN A 119 -13.70 1.46 4.38
CA GLN A 119 -14.44 1.67 3.14
C GLN A 119 -13.52 2.05 1.97
N SER A 120 -12.52 2.90 2.22
CA SER A 120 -11.56 3.29 1.19
C SER A 120 -10.67 2.12 0.77
N LEU A 121 -10.23 1.29 1.71
CA LEU A 121 -9.47 0.07 1.46
C LEU A 121 -10.26 -0.93 0.62
N TRP A 122 -11.54 -1.09 0.93
CA TRP A 122 -12.43 -1.94 0.15
C TRP A 122 -12.59 -1.42 -1.29
N LEU A 123 -12.83 -0.12 -1.49
CA LEU A 123 -12.92 0.49 -2.83
C LEU A 123 -11.61 0.33 -3.62
N PHE A 124 -10.48 0.51 -2.95
CA PHE A 124 -9.17 0.24 -3.53
C PHE A 124 -9.03 -1.21 -3.98
N TRP A 125 -9.45 -2.16 -3.17
CA TRP A 125 -9.37 -3.57 -3.52
C TRP A 125 -10.26 -3.93 -4.71
N GLN A 126 -11.47 -3.36 -4.78
CA GLN A 126 -12.36 -3.57 -5.93
C GLN A 126 -11.76 -2.99 -7.22
N GLU A 127 -11.05 -1.86 -7.16
CA GLU A 127 -10.35 -1.31 -8.32
C GLU A 127 -9.09 -2.13 -8.68
N MET A 128 -8.37 -2.68 -7.69
CA MET A 128 -7.24 -3.60 -7.91
C MET A 128 -7.69 -4.85 -8.66
N LYS A 129 -8.85 -5.41 -8.31
CA LYS A 129 -9.44 -6.60 -8.98
C LYS A 129 -9.69 -6.40 -10.48
N GLN A 130 -9.88 -5.15 -10.93
CA GLN A 130 -10.09 -4.82 -12.34
C GLN A 130 -8.78 -4.82 -13.15
N GLN A 131 -7.61 -4.89 -12.50
CA GLN A 131 -6.33 -4.89 -13.20
C GLN A 131 -6.10 -6.22 -13.91
N PRO A 132 -5.62 -6.22 -15.18
CA PRO A 132 -5.44 -7.46 -15.96
C PRO A 132 -4.53 -8.50 -15.31
N GLN A 133 -3.56 -8.05 -14.51
CA GLN A 133 -2.59 -8.91 -13.85
C GLN A 133 -3.03 -9.34 -12.44
N PHE A 134 -4.20 -8.92 -11.96
CA PHE A 134 -4.64 -9.19 -10.59
C PHE A 134 -4.67 -10.69 -10.29
N GLU A 135 -5.26 -11.47 -11.19
CA GLU A 135 -5.44 -12.91 -11.01
C GLU A 135 -4.10 -13.66 -10.93
N LYS A 136 -3.09 -13.19 -11.67
CA LYS A 136 -1.74 -13.77 -11.65
C LYS A 136 -1.10 -13.71 -10.25
N PHE A 137 -1.40 -12.67 -9.48
CA PHE A 137 -0.73 -12.41 -8.20
C PHE A 137 -1.57 -12.69 -6.96
N PHE A 138 -2.90 -12.69 -7.09
CA PHE A 138 -3.82 -12.76 -5.95
C PHE A 138 -4.86 -13.88 -6.04
N ARG A 139 -4.90 -14.71 -7.10
CA ARG A 139 -5.70 -15.93 -7.04
C ARG A 139 -5.03 -16.94 -6.12
N TYR A 140 -5.79 -17.37 -5.11
CA TYR A 140 -5.57 -18.64 -4.46
C TYR A 140 -5.79 -19.72 -5.51
N THR A 141 -4.78 -20.54 -5.78
CA THR A 141 -5.05 -21.88 -6.32
C THR A 141 -5.97 -22.55 -5.30
N THR A 142 -7.23 -22.74 -5.68
CA THR A 142 -8.17 -23.64 -5.00
C THR A 142 -7.52 -24.98 -4.70
#